data_AF-A0A099L6L6-F1
#
_entry.id   AF-A0A099L6L6-F1
#
_cell.length_a   1.000
_cell.length_b   1.000
_cell.length_c   1.000
_cell.angle_alpha   90.00
_cell.angle_beta   90.00
_cell.angle_gamma   90.00
#
_symmetry.space_group_name_H-M   'P 1'
#
loop_
_entity.id
_entity.type
_entity.pdbx_description
1 polymer ?
#
loop_
_entity_poly.entity_id
_entity_poly.type
_entity_poly.pdbx_seq_one_letter_code
_entity_poly.pdbx_strand_id
1 'polypeptide(L)'
;MFYFKLYDDKRLKELKHTKKIEIVNNAVKLYRKDKPLNISTRLLSILIWCAIPALILFLVSSFSFSIGWFSLSIFILNIKLANNESADVETYLNQALE
;
A
#
# COMPACT_ATOMS: atom_id res chain seq x y z
N MET A 1 -0.42 2.90 3.58
CA MET A 1 0.07 2.11 2.43
C MET A 1 1.54 1.85 2.65
N PHE A 2 1.98 0.61 2.58
CA PHE A 2 3.33 0.24 3.02
C PHE A 2 4.30 0.21 1.82
N TYR A 3 4.98 1.32 1.57
CA TYR A 3 5.96 1.44 0.49
C TYR A 3 7.34 0.90 0.91
N PHE A 4 7.40 -0.38 1.32
CA PHE A 4 8.65 -1.01 1.77
C PHE A 4 9.76 -0.93 0.72
N LYS A 5 9.40 -1.09 -0.56
CA LYS A 5 10.35 -1.00 -1.67
C LYS A 5 11.01 0.37 -1.79
N LEU A 6 10.26 1.46 -1.61
CA LEU A 6 10.83 2.81 -1.57
C LEU A 6 11.65 3.05 -0.31
N TYR A 7 11.24 2.46 0.81
CA TYR A 7 11.94 2.61 2.08
C TYR A 7 13.35 2.01 2.04
N ASP A 8 13.51 0.89 1.32
CA ASP A 8 14.77 0.19 1.12
C ASP A 8 15.61 0.73 -0.05
N ASP A 9 15.22 1.86 -0.64
CA ASP A 9 15.94 2.47 -1.76
C ASP A 9 17.40 2.79 -1.35
N LYS A 10 18.34 2.49 -2.26
CA LYS A 10 19.78 2.71 -2.06
C LYS A 10 20.10 4.18 -1.72
N ARG A 11 19.37 5.14 -2.30
CA ARG A 11 19.54 6.58 -2.07
C ARG A 11 19.19 6.99 -0.64
N LEU A 12 18.37 6.21 0.05
CA LEU A 12 17.93 6.50 1.41
C LEU A 12 18.76 5.75 2.46
N LYS A 13 19.70 4.86 2.09
CA LYS A 13 20.37 3.95 3.04
C LYS A 13 21.06 4.65 4.20
N GLU A 14 21.75 5.76 3.94
CA GLU A 14 22.56 6.48 4.94
C GLU A 14 21.76 7.49 5.79
N LEU A 15 20.48 7.73 5.44
CA LEU A 15 19.65 8.70 6.16
C LEU A 15 19.10 8.11 7.47
N LYS A 16 18.87 8.98 8.46
CA LYS A 16 18.15 8.59 9.69
C LYS A 16 16.73 8.14 9.36
N HIS A 17 16.20 7.17 10.11
CA HIS A 17 14.87 6.58 9.93
C HIS A 17 13.77 7.65 9.73
N THR A 18 13.76 8.70 10.56
CA THR A 18 12.80 9.80 10.49
C THR A 18 12.86 10.55 9.16
N LYS A 19 14.07 10.87 8.66
CA LYS A 19 14.25 11.54 7.37
C LYS A 19 13.84 10.65 6.21
N LYS A 20 14.09 9.34 6.27
CA LYS A 20 13.62 8.40 5.24
C LYS A 20 12.10 8.43 5.10
N ILE A 21 11.40 8.38 6.23
CA ILE A 21 9.93 8.44 6.25
C ILE A 21 9.44 9.76 5.65
N GLU A 22 10.06 10.88 6.04
CA GLU A 22 9.69 12.20 5.54
C GLU A 22 9.84 12.31 4.02
N ILE A 23 10.99 11.90 3.48
CA ILE A 23 11.27 11.94 2.03
C ILE A 23 10.32 11.03 1.26
N VAL A 24 10.14 9.78 1.71
CA VAL A 24 9.21 8.84 1.06
C VAL A 24 7.78 9.39 1.10
N ASN A 25 7.35 9.97 2.23
CA ASN A 25 6.03 10.55 2.35
C ASN A 25 5.87 11.78 1.43
N ASN A 26 6.91 12.60 1.27
CA ASN A 26 6.89 13.74 0.36
C ASN A 26 6.81 13.29 -1.10
N ALA A 27 7.61 12.30 -1.51
CA ALA A 27 7.55 11.70 -2.85
C ALA A 27 6.17 11.10 -3.14
N VAL A 28 5.57 10.39 -2.17
CA VAL A 28 4.20 9.88 -2.29
C VAL A 28 3.19 11.01 -2.42
N LYS A 29 3.33 12.11 -1.67
CA LYS A 29 2.44 13.27 -1.79
C LYS A 29 2.54 13.92 -3.18
N LEU A 30 3.74 14.07 -3.73
CA LEU A 30 3.96 14.58 -5.09
C LEU A 30 3.29 13.68 -6.12
N TYR A 31 3.54 12.37 -6.06
CA TYR A 31 2.89 11.40 -6.92
C TYR A 31 1.35 11.48 -6.85
N ARG A 32 0.79 11.66 -5.65
CA ARG A 32 -0.67 11.74 -5.45
C ARG A 32 -1.31 13.03 -5.95
N LYS A 33 -0.54 14.11 -6.09
CA LYS A 33 -1.03 15.33 -6.76
C LYS A 33 -1.31 15.06 -8.24
N ASP A 34 -0.42 14.32 -8.90
CA ASP A 34 -0.53 14.01 -10.32
C ASP A 34 -1.46 12.81 -10.60
N LYS A 35 -1.41 11.80 -9.73
CA LYS A 35 -2.26 10.59 -9.80
C LYS A 35 -3.09 10.46 -8.52
N PRO A 36 -4.23 11.17 -8.44
CA PRO A 36 -5.11 11.09 -7.29
C PRO A 36 -5.64 9.67 -7.13
N LEU A 37 -5.94 9.36 -5.87
CA LEU A 37 -6.30 8.03 -5.44
C LEU A 37 -7.73 7.73 -5.85
N ASN A 38 -7.93 6.74 -6.71
CA ASN A 38 -9.28 6.32 -7.10
C ASN A 38 -9.92 5.48 -5.98
N ILE A 39 -10.65 6.16 -5.10
CA ILE A 39 -11.30 5.55 -3.93
C ILE A 39 -12.31 4.47 -4.36
N SER A 40 -13.09 4.72 -5.41
CA SER A 40 -14.09 3.77 -5.93
C SER A 40 -13.44 2.45 -6.35
N THR A 41 -12.37 2.51 -7.16
CA THR A 41 -11.66 1.31 -7.61
C THR A 41 -11.03 0.55 -6.44
N ARG A 42 -10.54 1.26 -5.42
CA ARG A 42 -9.98 0.62 -4.22
C ARG A 42 -11.03 -0.07 -3.38
N LEU A 43 -12.17 0.59 -3.14
CA LEU A 43 -13.27 0.00 -2.39
C LEU A 43 -13.79 -1.25 -3.10
N LEU A 44 -13.93 -1.17 -4.43
CA LEU A 44 -14.33 -2.29 -5.26
C LEU A 44 -13.31 -3.45 -5.21
N SER A 45 -12.01 -3.12 -5.18
CA SER A 45 -10.95 -4.13 -5.01
C SER A 45 -11.03 -4.82 -3.64
N ILE A 46 -11.27 -4.08 -2.56
CA ILE A 46 -11.43 -4.64 -1.21
C ILE A 46 -12.69 -5.52 -1.16
N LEU A 47 -13.79 -5.08 -1.75
CA LEU A 47 -15.03 -5.86 -1.80
C LEU A 47 -14.84 -7.19 -2.54
N ILE A 48 -14.29 -7.15 -3.76
CA ILE A 48 -14.14 -8.34 -4.60
C ILE A 48 -13.08 -9.29 -4.04
N TRP A 49 -11.91 -8.77 -3.66
CA TRP A 49 -10.76 -9.61 -3.30
C TRP A 49 -10.69 -9.96 -1.82
N CYS A 50 -11.36 -9.20 -0.94
CA CYS A 50 -11.31 -9.44 0.50
C CYS A 50 -12.68 -9.81 1.06
N ALA A 51 -13.73 -9.02 0.79
CA ALA A 51 -15.03 -9.21 1.43
C ALA A 51 -15.79 -10.44 0.92
N ILE A 52 -15.84 -10.67 -0.40
CA ILE A 52 -16.53 -11.85 -0.98
C ILE A 52 -15.90 -13.16 -0.49
N PRO A 53 -14.56 -13.36 -0.56
CA PRO A 53 -13.93 -14.57 -0.04
C PRO A 53 -14.13 -14.74 1.47
N ALA A 54 -14.05 -13.65 2.25
CA ALA A 54 -14.29 -13.70 3.69
C ALA A 54 -15.74 -14.09 4.02
N LEU A 55 -16.71 -13.60 3.24
CA LEU A 55 -18.12 -14.00 3.40
C LEU A 55 -18.32 -15.49 3.09
N ILE A 56 -17.69 -16.00 2.04
CA ILE A 56 -17.73 -17.44 1.74
C ILE A 56 -17.15 -18.24 2.91
N LEU A 57 -15.97 -17.85 3.43
CA LEU A 57 -15.34 -18.49 4.59
C LEU A 57 -16.19 -18.40 5.86
N PHE A 58 -16.93 -17.31 6.04
CA PHE A 58 -17.87 -17.16 7.15
C PHE A 58 -18.99 -18.21 7.08
N LEU A 59 -19.52 -18.45 5.87
CA LEU A 59 -20.61 -19.40 5.65
C LEU A 59 -20.16 -20.87 5.80
N VAL A 60 -18.92 -21.20 5.43
CA VAL A 60 -18.45 -22.61 5.39
C VAL A 60 -17.53 -23.03 6.54
N SER A 61 -16.95 -22.08 7.27
CA SER A 61 -15.96 -22.37 8.32
C SER A 61 -16.38 -21.74 9.65
N SER A 62 -15.83 -20.58 10.00
CA SER A 62 -16.10 -19.90 11.27
C SER A 62 -15.87 -18.40 11.18
N PHE A 63 -16.50 -17.67 12.08
CA PHE A 63 -16.37 -16.22 12.18
C PHE A 63 -14.94 -15.76 12.41
N SER A 64 -14.22 -16.37 13.35
CA SER A 64 -12.83 -16.03 13.65
C SER A 64 -11.91 -16.22 12.45
N PHE A 65 -12.11 -17.30 11.69
CA PHE A 65 -11.32 -17.58 10.50
C PHE A 65 -11.63 -16.59 9.37
N SER A 66 -12.90 -16.24 9.18
CA SER A 66 -13.32 -15.22 8.20
C SER A 66 -12.69 -13.85 8.48
N ILE A 67 -12.71 -13.38 9.73
CA ILE A 67 -12.09 -12.10 10.12
C ILE A 67 -10.57 -12.14 9.93
N GLY A 68 -9.92 -13.23 10.34
CA GLY A 68 -8.48 -13.40 10.16
C GLY A 68 -8.09 -13.34 8.68
N TRP A 69 -8.82 -14.06 7.83
CA TRP A 69 -8.63 -14.03 6.39
C TRP A 69 -8.87 -12.65 5.79
N PHE A 70 -9.95 -11.97 6.18
CA PHE A 70 -10.28 -10.63 5.70
C PHE A 70 -9.17 -9.62 6.01
N SER A 71 -8.70 -9.62 7.26
CA SER A 71 -7.63 -8.73 7.72
C SER A 71 -6.32 -8.98 6.97
N LEU A 72 -5.93 -10.25 6.83
CA LEU A 72 -4.73 -10.65 6.09
C LEU A 72 -4.83 -10.28 4.60
N SER A 73 -6.00 -10.50 3.99
CA SER A 73 -6.24 -10.18 2.58
C SER A 73 -6.14 -8.68 2.31
N ILE A 74 -6.71 -7.84 3.18
CA ILE A 74 -6.57 -6.38 3.10
C ILE A 74 -5.09 -5.98 3.22
N PHE A 75 -4.37 -6.58 4.17
CA PHE A 75 -2.95 -6.28 4.36
C PHE A 75 -2.13 -6.61 3.12
N ILE A 76 -2.29 -7.82 2.56
CA ILE A 76 -1.63 -8.26 1.32
C ILE A 76 -2.00 -7.36 0.14
N LEU A 77 -3.29 -7.03 -0.01
CA LEU A 77 -3.76 -6.15 -1.08
C LEU A 77 -3.09 -4.77 -1.00
N ASN A 78 -2.99 -4.20 0.21
CA ASN A 78 -2.31 -2.93 0.42
C ASN A 78 -0.82 -2.99 0.08
N ILE A 79 -0.12 -4.06 0.44
CA ILE A 79 1.29 -4.27 0.06
C ILE A 79 1.41 -4.37 -1.46
N LYS A 80 0.58 -5.17 -2.11
CA LYS A 80 0.61 -5.35 -3.57
C LYS A 80 0.37 -4.04 -4.30
N LEU A 81 -0.63 -3.27 -3.88
CA LEU A 81 -0.90 -1.95 -4.44
C LEU A 81 0.28 -1.00 -4.20
N ALA A 82 0.87 -1.00 -2.99
CA ALA A 82 2.02 -0.15 -2.68
C ALA A 82 3.22 -0.49 -3.54
N ASN A 83 3.49 -1.78 -3.73
CA ASN A 83 4.60 -2.26 -4.54
C ASN A 83 4.41 -1.91 -6.03
N ASN A 84 3.18 -2.04 -6.55
CA ASN A 84 2.87 -1.65 -7.92
C ASN A 84 3.04 -0.15 -8.14
N GLU A 85 2.56 0.66 -7.19
CA GLU A 85 2.74 2.12 -7.25
C GLU A 85 4.20 2.55 -6.96
N SER A 86 5.00 1.71 -6.30
CA SER A 86 6.35 2.09 -5.85
C SER A 86 7.29 2.44 -7.02
N ALA A 87 7.17 1.75 -8.16
CA ALA A 87 7.99 2.05 -9.34
C ALA A 87 7.67 3.45 -9.92
N ASP A 88 6.40 3.84 -9.91
CA ASP A 88 6.00 5.18 -10.34
C ASP A 88 6.47 6.24 -9.33
N VAL A 89 6.29 5.99 -8.03
CA VAL A 89 6.67 6.92 -6.96
C VAL A 89 8.19 7.10 -6.87
N GLU A 90 8.99 6.10 -7.25
CA GLU A 90 10.46 6.18 -7.30
C GLU A 90 10.94 7.34 -8.20
N THR A 91 10.21 7.66 -9.26
CA THR A 91 10.54 8.80 -10.13
C THR A 91 10.42 10.14 -9.42
N TYR A 92 9.51 10.25 -8.44
CA TYR A 92 9.32 11.43 -7.60
C TYR A 92 10.27 11.48 -6.40
N LEU A 93 11.01 10.39 -6.14
CA LEU A 93 11.96 10.34 -5.03
C LEU A 93 13.11 11.33 -5.23
N ASN A 94 13.55 11.55 -6.47
CA ASN A 94 14.58 12.54 -6.79
C ASN A 94 14.13 13.97 -6.49
N GLN A 95 12.88 14.30 -6.82
CA GLN A 95 12.30 15.62 -6.52
C GLN A 95 12.10 15.85 -5.02
N ALA A 96 11.94 14.78 -4.24
CA ALA A 96 11.81 14.84 -2.79
C ALA A 96 13.17 14.84 -2.05
N LEU A 97 14.27 14.58 -2.77
CA LEU A 97 15.64 14.58 -2.25
C LEU A 97 16.37 15.92 -2.48
N GLU A 98 15.91 16.73 -3.45
CA GLU A 98 16.29 18.15 -3.60
C GLU A 98 15.67 19.02 -2.50
#